data_AF-A0AAU6D103-F1
#
_entry.id   AF-A0AAU6D103-F1
#
_cell.length_a   1.000
_cell.length_b   1.000
_cell.length_c   1.000
_cell.angle_alpha   90.00
_cell.angle_beta   90.00
_cell.angle_gamma   90.00
#
_symmetry.space_group_name_H-M   'P 1'
#
loop_
_entity.id
_entity.type
_entity.pdbx_description
1 polymer ?
#
loop_
_entity_poly.entity_id
_entity_poly.type
_entity_poly.pdbx_seq_one_letter_code
_entity_poly.pdbx_strand_id
1 'polypeptide(L)'
;MSVEQIAAGHRTLVLEGCDGVGKTTLARHLSADYGFTVVHSPRIPDHLDLAGRYRAILAGEGHLLFDRCFLSELVYGPLTRGRSRITWSEAIDLAETVIARDGLLVHLTAPPAVVHQRLLARDGEAISLDDVTALITAHRRVFDALADYAPVLTIDTSTLDIPPAE
;
A
#
# COMPACT_ATOMS: atom_id res chain seq x y z
N MET A 1 16.26 2.40 7.26
CA MET A 1 15.91 0.96 7.31
C MET A 1 15.99 0.46 5.88
N SER A 2 16.72 -0.62 5.61
CA SER A 2 16.83 -1.22 4.27
C SER A 2 15.62 -2.10 3.96
N VAL A 3 15.41 -2.42 2.67
CA VAL A 3 14.35 -3.37 2.23
C VAL A 3 14.52 -4.74 2.90
N GLU A 4 15.76 -5.20 3.04
CA GLU A 4 16.12 -6.43 3.73
C GLU A 4 15.67 -6.43 5.21
N GLN A 5 15.88 -5.31 5.92
CA GLN A 5 15.45 -5.18 7.32
C GLN A 5 13.92 -5.21 7.46
N ILE A 6 13.20 -4.70 6.47
CA ILE A 6 11.73 -4.76 6.43
C ILE A 6 11.27 -6.21 6.23
N ALA A 7 11.91 -6.93 5.32
CA ALA A 7 11.54 -8.28 4.95
C ALA A 7 11.83 -9.32 6.05
N ALA A 8 13.03 -9.26 6.66
CA ALA A 8 13.49 -10.29 7.60
C ALA A 8 12.73 -10.29 8.94
N GLY A 9 12.05 -9.18 9.28
CA GLY A 9 11.38 -9.01 10.57
C GLY A 9 9.88 -9.29 10.58
N HIS A 10 9.25 -9.53 9.42
CA HIS A 10 7.78 -9.50 9.31
C HIS A 10 7.21 -10.65 8.50
N ARG A 11 6.09 -11.21 8.96
CA ARG A 11 5.34 -12.23 8.22
C ARG A 11 4.27 -11.62 7.32
N THR A 12 3.86 -10.38 7.59
CA THR A 12 2.84 -9.68 6.80
C THR A 12 3.33 -8.26 6.45
N LEU A 13 3.42 -7.95 5.16
CA LEU A 13 3.74 -6.59 4.69
C LEU A 13 2.56 -6.01 3.93
N VAL A 14 2.19 -4.78 4.23
CA VAL A 14 1.20 -4.03 3.47
C VAL A 14 1.89 -2.89 2.75
N LEU A 15 2.04 -2.99 1.43
CA LEU A 15 2.61 -1.92 0.60
C LEU A 15 1.48 -1.06 0.04
N GLU A 16 1.45 0.21 0.47
CA GLU A 16 0.40 1.16 0.11
C GLU A 16 0.96 2.52 -0.26
N GLY A 17 0.23 3.26 -1.09
CA GLY A 17 0.67 4.51 -1.69
C GLY A 17 0.00 4.77 -3.03
N CYS A 18 0.13 5.96 -3.58
CA CYS A 18 -0.51 6.29 -4.86
C CYS A 18 0.13 5.55 -6.04
N ASP A 19 -0.50 5.63 -7.21
CA ASP A 19 0.02 4.98 -8.41
C ASP A 19 1.27 5.67 -8.93
N GLY A 20 2.25 4.88 -9.38
CA GLY A 20 3.56 5.38 -9.82
C GLY A 20 4.64 5.43 -8.72
N VAL A 21 4.34 5.10 -7.46
CA VAL A 21 5.34 5.06 -6.37
C VAL A 21 6.17 3.76 -6.31
N GLY A 22 5.99 2.80 -7.23
CA GLY A 22 6.84 1.60 -7.28
C GLY A 22 6.43 0.43 -6.37
N LYS A 23 5.19 0.40 -5.85
CA LYS A 23 4.65 -0.71 -5.03
C LYS A 23 4.87 -2.09 -5.66
N THR A 24 4.40 -2.28 -6.90
CA THR A 24 4.50 -3.56 -7.61
C THR A 24 5.96 -3.97 -7.85
N THR A 25 6.86 -3.02 -8.07
CA THR A 25 8.29 -3.31 -8.21
C THR A 25 8.87 -3.85 -6.90
N LEU A 26 8.60 -3.17 -5.79
CA LEU A 26 9.05 -3.62 -4.47
C LEU A 26 8.41 -4.96 -4.06
N ALA A 27 7.12 -5.14 -4.36
CA ALA A 27 6.40 -6.39 -4.12
C ALA A 27 7.05 -7.58 -4.82
N ARG A 28 7.45 -7.42 -6.09
CA ARG A 28 8.13 -8.46 -6.87
C ARG A 28 9.48 -8.83 -6.27
N HIS A 29 10.28 -7.83 -5.91
CA HIS A 29 11.58 -8.05 -5.28
C HIS A 29 11.43 -8.79 -3.93
N LEU A 30 10.51 -8.35 -3.09
CA LEU A 30 10.22 -9.00 -1.81
C LEU A 30 9.69 -10.44 -1.97
N SER A 31 8.91 -10.69 -3.02
CA SER A 31 8.42 -12.03 -3.33
C SER A 31 9.53 -12.97 -3.78
N ALA A 32 10.37 -12.51 -4.72
CA ALA A 32 11.46 -13.30 -5.29
C ALA A 32 12.53 -13.65 -4.25
N ASP A 33 12.91 -12.67 -3.43
CA ASP A 33 14.11 -12.80 -2.60
C ASP A 33 13.79 -13.23 -1.16
N TYR A 34 12.54 -13.05 -0.70
CA TYR A 34 12.14 -13.29 0.69
C TYR A 34 10.88 -14.17 0.84
N GLY A 35 10.38 -14.74 -0.26
CA GLY A 35 9.33 -15.77 -0.24
C GLY A 35 7.93 -15.27 0.13
N PHE A 36 7.68 -13.96 0.00
CA PHE A 36 6.34 -13.42 0.21
C PHE A 36 5.36 -13.86 -0.89
N THR A 37 4.18 -14.32 -0.47
CA THR A 37 3.04 -14.51 -1.37
C THR A 37 2.36 -13.17 -1.61
N VAL A 38 2.41 -12.70 -2.86
CA VAL A 38 1.83 -11.40 -3.24
C VAL A 38 0.31 -11.52 -3.40
N VAL A 39 -0.41 -10.76 -2.60
CA VAL A 39 -1.85 -10.50 -2.73
C VAL A 39 -2.02 -9.16 -3.44
N HIS A 40 -2.28 -9.21 -4.75
CA HIS A 40 -2.61 -8.01 -5.50
C HIS A 40 -4.10 -7.66 -5.28
N SER A 41 -4.38 -6.45 -4.80
CA SER A 41 -5.74 -6.03 -4.47
C SER A 41 -6.23 -4.91 -5.39
N PRO A 42 -6.76 -5.24 -6.58
CA PRO A 42 -7.35 -4.24 -7.47
C PRO A 42 -8.70 -3.75 -6.91
N ARG A 43 -9.31 -2.77 -7.59
CA ARG A 43 -10.68 -2.34 -7.26
C ARG A 43 -11.63 -3.53 -7.35
N ILE A 44 -12.32 -3.79 -6.24
CA ILE A 44 -13.32 -4.85 -6.10
C ILE A 44 -14.73 -4.30 -6.39
N PRO A 45 -15.67 -5.08 -6.97
CA PRO A 45 -17.07 -4.69 -7.12
C PRO A 45 -17.74 -4.20 -5.84
N ASP A 46 -18.63 -3.21 -5.95
CA ASP A 46 -19.19 -2.48 -4.81
C ASP A 46 -20.15 -3.29 -3.92
N HIS A 47 -20.63 -4.44 -4.39
CA HIS A 47 -21.55 -5.32 -3.64
C HIS A 47 -20.82 -6.32 -2.72
N LEU A 48 -19.49 -6.38 -2.77
CA LEU A 48 -18.70 -7.31 -1.96
C LEU A 48 -18.29 -6.67 -0.64
N ASP A 49 -18.34 -7.46 0.44
CA ASP A 49 -17.80 -7.06 1.74
C ASP A 49 -16.27 -6.99 1.67
N LEU A 50 -15.77 -5.76 1.59
CA LEU A 50 -14.34 -5.48 1.49
C LEU A 50 -13.61 -5.85 2.78
N ALA A 51 -14.16 -5.50 3.94
CA ALA A 51 -13.53 -5.77 5.23
C ALA A 51 -13.49 -7.28 5.52
N GLY A 52 -14.60 -7.98 5.31
CA GLY A 52 -14.67 -9.44 5.44
C GLY A 52 -13.68 -10.18 4.54
N ARG A 53 -13.50 -9.72 3.30
CA ARG A 53 -12.49 -10.30 2.40
C ARG A 53 -11.07 -10.18 2.96
N TYR A 54 -10.66 -8.99 3.41
CA TYR A 54 -9.31 -8.82 3.97
C TYR A 54 -9.12 -9.60 5.27
N ARG A 55 -10.15 -9.67 6.14
CA ARG A 55 -10.11 -10.56 7.31
C ARG A 55 -9.86 -12.02 6.91
N ALA A 56 -10.55 -12.51 5.88
CA ALA A 56 -10.37 -13.88 5.40
C ALA A 56 -8.95 -14.13 4.85
N ILE A 57 -8.39 -13.19 4.10
CA ILE A 57 -7.01 -13.30 3.58
C ILE A 57 -6.00 -13.28 4.73
N LEU A 58 -6.17 -12.36 5.67
CA LEU A 58 -5.32 -12.24 6.85
C LEU A 58 -5.45 -13.46 7.78
N ALA A 59 -6.53 -14.24 7.72
CA ALA A 59 -6.62 -15.51 8.44
C ALA A 59 -5.73 -16.62 7.87
N GLY A 60 -5.18 -16.45 6.66
CA GLY A 60 -4.33 -17.45 6.00
C GLY A 60 -2.98 -17.69 6.70
N GLU A 61 -2.15 -18.58 6.17
CA GLU A 61 -0.81 -18.86 6.70
C GLU A 61 0.29 -18.32 5.77
N GLY A 62 1.56 -18.46 6.18
CA GLY A 62 2.73 -18.04 5.40
C GLY A 62 3.06 -16.55 5.46
N HIS A 63 3.98 -16.14 4.59
CA HIS A 63 4.39 -14.74 4.42
C HIS A 63 3.49 -14.06 3.41
N LEU A 64 2.78 -13.01 3.82
CA LEU A 64 1.82 -12.29 2.99
C LEU A 64 2.34 -10.89 2.64
N LEU A 65 2.24 -10.51 1.38
CA LEU A 65 2.54 -9.15 0.93
C LEU A 65 1.36 -8.59 0.15
N PHE A 66 0.77 -7.52 0.64
CA PHE A 66 -0.29 -6.81 -0.07
C PHE A 66 0.31 -5.73 -0.98
N ASP A 67 0.10 -5.86 -2.30
CA ASP A 67 0.32 -4.77 -3.27
C ASP A 67 -1.02 -4.07 -3.48
N ARG A 68 -1.22 -2.96 -2.75
CA ARG A 68 -2.53 -2.37 -2.40
C ARG A 68 -3.35 -3.26 -1.47
N CYS A 69 -4.18 -2.62 -0.65
CA CYS A 69 -5.07 -3.27 0.32
C CYS A 69 -6.32 -2.41 0.61
N PHE A 70 -6.93 -2.60 1.78
CA PHE A 70 -8.08 -1.84 2.26
C PHE A 70 -7.79 -0.34 2.44
N LEU A 71 -6.54 0.05 2.70
CA LEU A 71 -6.16 1.46 2.92
C LEU A 71 -6.38 2.33 1.67
N SER A 72 -6.18 1.75 0.48
CA SER A 72 -6.55 2.39 -0.78
C SER A 72 -8.00 2.89 -0.79
N GLU A 73 -8.94 2.20 -0.12
CA GLU A 73 -10.35 2.61 -0.09
C GLU A 73 -10.61 3.85 0.77
N LEU A 74 -9.80 4.09 1.81
CA LEU A 74 -9.84 5.32 2.61
C LEU A 74 -9.37 6.55 1.83
N VAL A 75 -8.56 6.35 0.78
CA VAL A 75 -8.07 7.42 -0.09
C VAL A 75 -8.94 7.59 -1.31
N TYR A 76 -9.04 6.55 -2.14
CA TYR A 76 -9.71 6.64 -3.44
C TYR A 76 -11.22 6.72 -3.31
N GLY A 77 -11.82 6.14 -2.26
CA GLY A 77 -13.26 6.23 -2.03
C GLY A 77 -13.74 7.68 -1.92
N PRO A 78 -13.28 8.45 -0.93
CA PRO A 78 -13.64 9.86 -0.78
C PRO A 78 -13.29 10.70 -2.00
N LEU A 79 -12.10 10.54 -2.59
CA LEU A 79 -11.65 11.37 -3.71
C LEU A 79 -12.43 11.13 -5.00
N THR A 80 -12.84 9.88 -5.28
CA THR A 80 -13.49 9.54 -6.56
C THR A 80 -15.00 9.37 -6.46
N ARG A 81 -15.53 9.05 -5.27
CA ARG A 81 -16.94 8.69 -5.04
C ARG A 81 -17.58 9.48 -3.91
N GLY A 82 -16.85 10.38 -3.24
CA GLY A 82 -17.34 11.16 -2.11
C GLY A 82 -17.52 10.37 -0.81
N ARG A 83 -17.24 9.06 -0.79
CA ARG A 83 -17.32 8.21 0.41
C ARG A 83 -16.42 6.98 0.32
N SER A 84 -15.96 6.51 1.47
CA SER A 84 -15.26 5.22 1.58
C SER A 84 -16.25 4.07 1.77
N ARG A 85 -15.92 2.88 1.25
CA ARG A 85 -16.65 1.63 1.53
C ARG A 85 -16.18 0.92 2.80
N ILE A 86 -15.05 1.35 3.38
CA ILE A 86 -14.56 0.87 4.67
C ILE A 86 -14.61 2.02 5.68
N THR A 87 -15.05 1.72 6.89
CA THR A 87 -15.01 2.66 8.01
C THR A 87 -13.62 2.74 8.62
N TRP A 88 -13.34 3.81 9.38
CA TRP A 88 -12.09 3.93 10.12
C TRP A 88 -11.93 2.83 11.17
N SER A 89 -13.00 2.44 11.86
CA SER A 89 -12.96 1.32 12.81
C SER A 89 -12.57 0.01 12.13
N GLU A 90 -13.15 -0.31 10.97
CA GLU A 90 -12.78 -1.52 10.24
C GLU A 90 -11.34 -1.47 9.72
N ALA A 91 -10.86 -0.30 9.30
CA ALA A 91 -9.46 -0.14 8.88
C ALA A 91 -8.49 -0.32 10.06
N ILE A 92 -8.84 0.18 11.24
CA ILE A 92 -8.06 -0.03 12.47
C ILE A 92 -8.07 -1.50 12.86
N ASP A 93 -9.23 -2.17 12.89
CA ASP A 93 -9.33 -3.62 13.17
C ASP A 93 -8.45 -4.46 12.22
N LEU A 94 -8.45 -4.12 10.93
CA LEU A 94 -7.62 -4.79 9.93
C LEU A 94 -6.13 -4.49 10.12
N ALA A 95 -5.77 -3.25 10.48
CA ALA A 95 -4.40 -2.89 10.81
C ALA A 95 -3.90 -3.66 12.06
N GLU A 96 -4.72 -3.75 13.11
CA GLU A 96 -4.43 -4.57 14.29
C GLU A 96 -4.25 -6.05 13.94
N THR A 97 -5.06 -6.56 13.01
CA THR A 97 -4.92 -7.94 12.50
C THR A 97 -3.59 -8.13 11.75
N VAL A 98 -3.12 -7.13 11.00
CA VAL A 98 -1.78 -7.17 10.37
C VAL A 98 -0.70 -7.24 11.45
N ILE A 99 -0.78 -6.43 12.50
CA ILE A 99 0.19 -6.42 13.61
C ILE A 99 0.20 -7.76 14.34
N ALA A 100 -0.97 -8.31 14.65
CA ALA A 100 -1.11 -9.60 15.32
C ALA A 100 -0.51 -10.76 14.52
N ARG A 101 -0.20 -10.54 13.23
CA ARG A 101 0.52 -11.46 12.35
C ARG A 101 1.96 -11.04 12.10
N ASP A 102 2.61 -10.42 13.08
CA ASP A 102 3.98 -9.92 12.98
C ASP A 102 4.17 -9.05 11.73
N GLY A 103 3.23 -8.12 11.51
CA GLY A 103 3.12 -7.36 10.27
C GLY A 103 3.42 -5.88 10.41
N LEU A 104 3.69 -5.25 9.25
CA LEU A 104 4.03 -3.84 9.13
C LEU A 104 3.23 -3.18 8.00
N LEU A 105 2.71 -1.98 8.28
CA LEU A 105 2.12 -1.11 7.26
C LEU A 105 3.22 -0.22 6.66
N VAL A 106 3.43 -0.34 5.35
CA VAL A 106 4.48 0.37 4.63
C VAL A 106 3.85 1.38 3.67
N HIS A 107 4.05 2.65 3.96
CA HIS A 107 3.67 3.75 3.10
C HIS A 107 4.79 4.08 2.11
N LEU A 108 4.57 3.79 0.84
CA LEU A 108 5.46 4.17 -0.25
C LEU A 108 5.04 5.53 -0.82
N THR A 109 5.99 6.45 -0.87
CA THR A 109 5.80 7.79 -1.43
C THR A 109 6.93 8.14 -2.40
N ALA A 110 6.78 9.26 -3.10
CA ALA A 110 7.81 9.92 -3.89
C ALA A 110 7.36 11.36 -4.16
N PRO A 111 8.26 12.27 -4.56
CA PRO A 111 7.88 13.61 -4.98
C PRO A 111 6.81 13.58 -6.10
N PRO A 112 5.79 14.46 -6.10
CA PRO A 112 4.71 14.42 -7.10
C PRO A 112 5.22 14.46 -8.55
N ALA A 113 6.26 15.26 -8.83
CA ALA A 113 6.88 15.33 -10.15
C ALA A 113 7.49 14.00 -10.60
N VAL A 114 8.12 13.26 -9.68
CA VAL A 114 8.69 11.93 -9.95
C VAL A 114 7.58 10.93 -10.25
N VAL A 115 6.51 10.94 -9.44
CA VAL A 115 5.34 10.07 -9.67
C VAL A 115 4.68 10.37 -11.00
N HIS A 116 4.43 11.64 -11.30
CA HIS A 116 3.85 12.10 -12.56
C HIS A 116 4.70 11.65 -13.77
N GLN A 117 6.02 11.84 -13.70
CA GLN A 117 6.94 11.37 -14.75
C GLN A 117 6.90 9.85 -14.92
N ARG A 118 6.88 9.08 -13.82
CA ARG A 118 6.78 7.61 -13.87
C ARG A 118 5.47 7.15 -14.50
N LEU A 119 4.36 7.81 -14.23
CA LEU A 119 3.06 7.53 -14.84
C LEU A 119 3.09 7.82 -16.35
N LEU A 120 3.56 9.01 -16.75
CA LEU A 120 3.73 9.36 -18.17
C LEU A 120 4.61 8.36 -18.93
N ALA A 121 5.73 7.96 -18.32
CA ALA A 121 6.67 7.02 -18.96
C ALA A 121 6.08 5.61 -19.10
N ARG A 122 5.24 5.17 -18.15
CA ARG A 122 4.64 3.82 -18.14
C ARG A 122 3.41 3.73 -19.05
N ASP A 123 2.53 4.73 -18.96
CA ASP A 123 1.17 4.66 -19.53
C ASP A 123 1.00 5.57 -20.76
N GLY A 124 1.96 6.47 -21.05
CA GLY A 124 1.87 7.49 -22.10
C GLY A 124 1.01 8.70 -21.70
N GLU A 125 0.29 8.61 -20.60
CA GLU A 125 -0.54 9.67 -20.02
C GLU A 125 -0.42 9.70 -18.49
N ALA A 126 -0.77 10.83 -17.89
CA ALA A 126 -0.87 10.97 -16.45
C ALA A 126 -1.97 11.95 -16.10
N ILE A 127 -2.59 11.74 -14.93
CA ILE A 127 -3.43 12.75 -14.27
C ILE A 127 -2.60 14.00 -13.97
N SER A 128 -3.26 15.13 -13.70
CA SER A 128 -2.56 16.38 -13.43
C SER A 128 -1.61 16.28 -12.23
N LEU A 129 -0.56 17.11 -12.22
CA LEU A 129 0.39 17.16 -11.10
C LEU A 129 -0.32 17.51 -9.78
N ASP A 130 -1.38 18.31 -9.84
CA ASP A 130 -2.21 18.66 -8.68
C ASP A 130 -2.99 17.43 -8.16
N ASP A 131 -3.54 16.61 -9.06
CA ASP A 131 -4.22 15.36 -8.68
C ASP A 131 -3.24 14.35 -8.08
N VAL A 132 -2.03 14.23 -8.64
CA VAL A 132 -0.95 13.40 -8.05
C VAL A 132 -0.62 13.89 -6.65
N THR A 133 -0.49 15.21 -6.47
CA THR A 133 -0.21 15.83 -5.17
C THR A 133 -1.33 15.58 -4.17
N ALA A 134 -2.59 15.67 -4.60
CA ALA A 134 -3.76 15.37 -3.79
C ALA A 134 -3.76 13.91 -3.34
N LEU A 135 -3.46 12.97 -4.24
CA LEU A 135 -3.36 11.54 -3.91
C LEU A 135 -2.25 11.25 -2.92
N ILE A 136 -1.05 11.80 -3.11
CA ILE A 136 0.07 11.63 -2.16
C ILE A 136 -0.30 12.19 -0.79
N THR A 137 -0.88 13.39 -0.76
CA THR A 137 -1.31 14.04 0.49
C THR A 137 -2.38 13.23 1.21
N ALA A 138 -3.34 12.66 0.47
CA ALA A 138 -4.40 11.84 1.05
C ALA A 138 -3.86 10.51 1.63
N HIS A 139 -2.94 9.84 0.94
CA HIS A 139 -2.27 8.65 1.49
C HIS A 139 -1.50 8.98 2.76
N ARG A 140 -0.72 10.07 2.75
CA ARG A 140 0.02 10.52 3.95
C ARG A 140 -0.93 10.73 5.13
N ARG A 141 -2.05 11.44 4.95
CA ARG A 141 -3.04 11.66 6.02
C ARG A 141 -3.62 10.36 6.57
N VAL A 142 -3.88 9.37 5.71
CA VAL A 142 -4.37 8.07 6.16
C VAL A 142 -3.34 7.38 7.05
N PHE A 143 -2.08 7.39 6.63
CA PHE A 143 -0.99 6.78 7.40
C PHE A 143 -0.63 7.54 8.68
N ASP A 144 -0.66 8.88 8.66
CA ASP A 144 -0.48 9.71 9.86
C ASP A 144 -1.54 9.36 10.92
N ALA A 145 -2.80 9.17 10.50
CA ALA A 145 -3.89 8.79 11.40
C ALA A 145 -3.76 7.36 11.93
N LEU A 146 -3.21 6.43 11.14
CA LEU A 146 -2.99 5.04 11.56
C LEU A 146 -1.79 4.87 12.47
N ALA A 147 -0.82 5.80 12.44
CA ALA A 147 0.39 5.73 13.26
C ALA A 147 0.09 5.74 14.77
N ASP A 148 -1.08 6.26 15.17
CA ASP A 148 -1.56 6.23 16.56
C ASP A 148 -2.00 4.82 17.01
N TYR A 149 -2.25 3.90 16.07
CA TYR A 149 -2.83 2.57 16.32
C TYR A 149 -1.94 1.41 15.85
N ALA A 150 -1.04 1.67 14.89
CA ALA A 150 -0.24 0.65 14.23
C ALA A 150 1.20 1.13 13.92
N PRO A 151 2.19 0.22 13.93
CA PRO A 151 3.50 0.50 13.35
C PRO A 151 3.37 0.82 11.87
N VAL A 152 3.85 2.00 11.50
CA VAL A 152 3.90 2.48 10.12
C VAL A 152 5.34 2.80 9.75
N LEU A 153 5.77 2.38 8.56
CA LEU A 153 7.02 2.80 7.96
C LEU A 153 6.74 3.56 6.67
N THR A 154 7.17 4.83 6.60
CA THR A 154 7.13 5.60 5.35
C THR A 154 8.47 5.53 4.63
N ILE A 155 8.44 5.27 3.32
CA ILE A 155 9.64 5.17 2.49
C ILE A 155 9.48 6.02 1.23
N ASP A 156 10.46 6.89 0.99
CA ASP A 156 10.58 7.61 -0.29
C ASP A 156 11.26 6.71 -1.34
N THR A 157 10.49 6.34 -2.34
CA THR A 157 10.91 5.46 -3.44
C THR A 157 11.73 6.17 -4.51
N SER A 158 11.90 7.50 -4.42
CA SER A 158 12.85 8.23 -5.28
C SER A 158 14.29 8.12 -4.79
N THR A 159 14.48 7.74 -3.53
CA THR A 159 15.80 7.53 -2.90
C THR A 159 16.12 6.06 -2.65
N LEU A 160 15.16 5.16 -2.92
CA LEU A 160 15.36 3.72 -2.81
C LEU A 160 16.13 3.21 -4.03
N ASP A 161 17.26 2.59 -3.78
CA ASP A 161 17.99 1.81 -4.77
C ASP A 161 17.40 0.40 -4.78
N ILE A 162 16.38 0.16 -5.61
CA ILE A 162 15.81 -1.18 -5.82
C ILE A 162 16.46 -1.73 -7.08
N PRO A 163 17.28 -2.79 -7.01
CA PRO A 163 17.81 -3.43 -8.18
C PRO A 163 16.66 -3.85 -9.11
N PRO A 164 16.81 -3.74 -10.45
CA PRO A 164 15.81 -4.26 -11.35
C PRO A 164 15.60 -5.75 -11.06
N ALA A 165 14.34 -6.16 -10.96
CA ALA A 165 13.99 -7.58 -10.90
C ALA A 165 14.46 -8.23 -12.22
N GLU A 166 15.29 -9.27 -12.13
CA GLU A 166 15.72 -10.09 -13.27
C GLU A 166 14.53 -10.77 -13.97
#